data_AF-A0A523XG87-F1
#
_entry.id   AF-A0A523XG87-F1
#
_cell.length_a   1.000
_cell.length_b   1.000
_cell.length_c   1.000
_cell.angle_alpha   90.00
_cell.angle_beta   90.00
_cell.angle_gamma   90.00
#
_symmetry.space_group_name_H-M   'P 1'
#
loop_
_entity.id
_entity.type
_entity.pdbx_description
1 polymer ?
#
loop_
_entity_poly.entity_id
_entity_poly.type
_entity_poly.pdbx_seq_one_letter_code
_entity_poly.pdbx_strand_id
1 'polypeptide(L)'
;MSEQRYKGNPFRRVSYIPPVDVILSVAFKQTKNLRIKSSKRRISREEKIANLERERISTLAMVITEKLERIINQFPWIESLHPFYGEICDLMGNIDKIRRILGRLGGIENQIKELERDHIARLKETEHPNDMAEIRNQSNGRMASLLKKAKGDVNYLIRVIKKLKTVPDFNVNYPTVVIAGAPNVGKSSLVIEISTGKPEVGEYPFTTKKIIFGHRDIGMTNIQVVDTPGLLD
;
A
#
# COMPACT_ATOMS: atom_id res chain seq x y z
N MET A 1 16.99 18.21 -1.94
CA MET A 1 15.58 18.32 -1.48
C MET A 1 14.94 16.97 -1.10
N SER A 2 15.62 15.83 -1.20
CA SER A 2 15.09 14.49 -0.90
C SER A 2 15.25 14.02 0.55
N GLU A 3 16.19 14.58 1.32
CA GLU A 3 16.58 14.07 2.65
C GLU A 3 15.59 14.38 3.78
N GLN A 4 14.67 15.34 3.61
CA GLN A 4 13.74 15.73 4.69
C GLN A 4 12.41 14.95 4.72
N ARG A 5 12.16 14.03 3.79
CA ARG A 5 10.82 13.42 3.66
C ARG A 5 10.50 12.40 4.76
N TYR A 6 11.51 11.79 5.38
CA TYR A 6 11.32 10.72 6.35
C TYR A 6 12.01 11.05 7.67
N LYS A 7 11.21 11.49 8.65
CA LYS A 7 11.58 11.39 10.07
C LYS A 7 11.17 9.99 10.51
N GLY A 8 12.15 9.14 10.81
CA GLY A 8 11.93 7.76 11.24
C GLY A 8 11.58 6.77 10.12
N ASN A 9 10.96 5.66 10.49
CA ASN A 9 10.61 4.53 9.65
C ASN A 9 9.60 4.95 8.54
N PRO A 10 10.02 4.95 7.26
CA PRO A 10 9.20 5.43 6.16
C PRO A 10 7.96 4.56 5.91
N PHE A 11 7.98 3.31 6.36
CA PHE A 11 6.89 2.35 6.16
C PHE A 11 5.74 2.49 7.17
N ARG A 12 5.95 3.19 8.30
CA ARG A 12 4.89 3.44 9.31
C ARG A 12 3.70 4.23 8.72
N ARG A 13 3.96 5.10 7.75
CA ARG A 13 2.95 5.96 7.09
C ARG A 13 2.06 5.21 6.09
N VAL A 14 2.46 4.02 5.64
CA VAL A 14 1.67 3.22 4.70
C VAL A 14 0.34 2.89 5.35
N SER A 15 -0.77 3.33 4.75
CA SER A 15 -2.10 3.11 5.33
C SER A 15 -2.58 1.67 5.10
N TYR A 16 -3.77 1.34 5.60
CA TYR A 16 -4.36 0.03 5.39
C TYR A 16 -4.45 -0.31 3.89
N ILE A 17 -3.91 -1.46 3.49
CA ILE A 17 -4.02 -2.02 2.15
C ILE A 17 -5.20 -3.01 2.16
N PRO A 18 -6.32 -2.70 1.47
CA PRO A 18 -7.45 -3.62 1.40
C PRO A 18 -7.10 -4.84 0.53
N PRO A 19 -7.45 -6.07 0.96
CA PRO A 19 -7.40 -7.25 0.09
C PRO A 19 -8.26 -7.07 -1.16
N VAL A 20 -7.89 -7.73 -2.25
CA VAL A 20 -8.60 -7.64 -3.54
C VAL A 20 -10.09 -7.93 -3.43
N ASP A 21 -10.49 -8.94 -2.63
CA ASP A 21 -11.91 -9.30 -2.46
C ASP A 21 -12.69 -8.15 -1.78
N VAL A 22 -12.05 -7.42 -0.87
CA VAL A 22 -12.62 -6.23 -0.22
C VAL A 22 -12.76 -5.09 -1.24
N ILE A 23 -11.74 -4.85 -2.07
CA ILE A 23 -11.83 -3.84 -3.15
C ILE A 23 -13.01 -4.14 -4.07
N LEU A 24 -13.14 -5.39 -4.54
CA LEU A 24 -14.24 -5.81 -5.41
C LEU A 24 -15.61 -5.65 -4.74
N SER A 25 -15.76 -6.11 -3.50
CA SER A 25 -17.03 -5.99 -2.79
C SER A 25 -17.48 -4.53 -2.62
N VAL A 26 -16.55 -3.62 -2.31
CA VAL A 26 -16.83 -2.18 -2.23
C VAL A 26 -17.25 -1.62 -3.58
N ALA A 27 -16.51 -1.94 -4.65
CA ALA A 27 -16.81 -1.48 -6.00
C ALA A 27 -18.20 -1.97 -6.48
N PHE A 28 -18.50 -3.27 -6.29
CA PHE A 28 -19.81 -3.83 -6.63
C PHE A 28 -20.94 -3.26 -5.79
N LYS A 29 -20.71 -2.98 -4.50
CA LYS A 29 -21.71 -2.34 -3.64
C LYS A 29 -22.03 -0.92 -4.12
N GLN A 30 -21.02 -0.13 -4.48
CA GLN A 30 -21.23 1.24 -4.95
C GLN A 30 -21.99 1.26 -6.28
N THR A 31 -21.62 0.42 -7.24
CA THR A 31 -22.30 0.32 -8.53
C THR A 31 -23.76 -0.15 -8.41
N LYS A 32 -24.04 -1.09 -7.50
CA LYS A 32 -25.41 -1.58 -7.24
C LYS A 32 -26.34 -0.48 -6.71
N ASN A 33 -25.80 0.46 -5.95
CA ASN A 33 -26.58 1.54 -5.33
C ASN A 33 -26.91 2.69 -6.30
N LEU A 34 -26.30 2.71 -7.50
CA LEU A 34 -26.61 3.71 -8.52
C LEU A 34 -28.04 3.54 -9.04
N ARG A 35 -28.73 4.68 -9.18
CA ARG A 35 -30.11 4.78 -9.66
C ARG A 35 -30.17 5.70 -10.86
N ILE A 36 -31.21 5.52 -11.68
CA ILE A 36 -31.50 6.41 -12.81
C ILE A 36 -31.67 7.84 -12.26
N LYS A 37 -30.86 8.77 -12.74
CA LYS A 37 -30.97 10.19 -12.39
C LYS A 37 -32.08 10.84 -13.21
N SER A 38 -32.77 11.81 -12.61
CA SER A 38 -33.70 12.66 -13.35
C SER A 38 -32.93 13.55 -14.32
N SER A 39 -33.44 13.68 -15.55
CA SER A 39 -32.88 14.58 -16.56
C SER A 39 -33.83 15.74 -16.80
N LYS A 40 -33.29 16.96 -16.92
CA LYS A 40 -34.05 18.16 -17.31
C LYS A 40 -34.48 18.10 -18.79
N ARG A 41 -33.80 17.30 -19.62
CA ARG A 41 -34.17 17.04 -21.01
C ARG A 41 -35.07 15.81 -21.10
N ARG A 42 -36.01 15.83 -22.06
CA ARG A 42 -36.82 14.67 -22.42
C ARG A 42 -35.94 13.67 -23.19
N ILE A 43 -35.43 12.69 -22.47
CA ILE A 43 -34.63 11.57 -23.00
C ILE A 43 -35.45 10.28 -22.99
N SER A 44 -35.17 9.38 -23.94
CA SER A 44 -35.88 8.10 -24.06
C SER A 44 -35.62 7.19 -22.85
N ARG A 45 -36.40 6.11 -22.72
CA ARG A 45 -36.21 5.14 -21.63
C ARG A 45 -34.89 4.38 -21.83
N GLU A 46 -34.59 4.05 -23.07
CA GLU A 46 -33.40 3.35 -23.53
C GLU A 46 -32.15 4.20 -23.23
N GLU A 47 -32.21 5.50 -23.51
CA GLU A 47 -31.12 6.43 -23.20
C GLU A 47 -30.88 6.56 -21.69
N LYS A 48 -31.94 6.57 -20.88
CA LYS A 48 -31.81 6.55 -19.40
C LYS A 48 -31.11 5.28 -18.91
N ILE A 49 -31.44 4.13 -19.50
CA ILE A 49 -30.83 2.84 -19.17
C ILE A 49 -29.36 2.85 -19.59
N ALA A 50 -29.05 3.24 -20.83
CA ALA A 50 -27.69 3.36 -21.34
C ALA A 50 -26.82 4.26 -20.45
N ASN A 51 -27.35 5.40 -20.00
CA ASN A 51 -26.65 6.30 -19.10
C ASN A 51 -26.36 5.65 -17.74
N LEU A 52 -27.31 4.92 -17.16
CA LEU A 52 -27.11 4.19 -15.91
C LEU A 52 -26.07 3.07 -16.05
N GLU A 53 -26.15 2.28 -17.11
CA GLU A 53 -25.22 1.17 -17.35
C GLU A 53 -23.79 1.69 -17.60
N ARG A 54 -23.64 2.80 -18.32
CA ARG A 54 -22.37 3.52 -18.46
C ARG A 54 -21.83 3.97 -17.10
N GLU A 55 -22.67 4.62 -16.29
CA GLU A 55 -22.26 5.09 -14.96
C GLU A 55 -21.82 3.94 -14.05
N ARG A 56 -22.48 2.77 -14.16
CA ARG A 56 -22.08 1.55 -13.44
C ARG A 56 -20.71 1.03 -13.88
N ILE A 57 -20.43 0.98 -15.18
CA ILE A 57 -19.12 0.57 -15.70
C ILE A 57 -18.03 1.54 -15.22
N SER A 58 -18.24 2.86 -15.40
CA SER A 58 -17.26 3.87 -14.98
C SER A 58 -17.04 3.89 -13.47
N THR A 59 -18.10 3.75 -12.67
CA THR A 59 -17.96 3.70 -11.21
C THR A 59 -17.17 2.46 -10.77
N LEU A 60 -17.39 1.30 -11.41
CA LEU A 60 -16.60 0.10 -11.10
C LEU A 60 -15.12 0.32 -11.38
N ALA A 61 -14.80 0.81 -12.58
CA ALA A 61 -13.43 1.09 -13.02
C ALA A 61 -12.75 2.09 -12.07
N MET A 62 -13.38 3.24 -11.85
CA MET A 62 -12.90 4.32 -10.99
C MET A 62 -12.56 3.81 -9.58
N VAL A 63 -13.48 3.09 -8.93
CA VAL A 63 -13.25 2.59 -7.55
C VAL A 63 -12.07 1.62 -7.51
N ILE A 64 -11.93 0.76 -8.51
CA ILE A 64 -10.79 -0.16 -8.56
C ILE A 64 -9.49 0.61 -8.80
N THR A 65 -9.46 1.50 -9.78
CA THR A 65 -8.25 2.24 -10.16
C THR A 65 -7.79 3.15 -9.03
N GLU A 66 -8.69 3.88 -8.36
CA GLU A 66 -8.33 4.73 -7.21
C GLU A 66 -7.74 3.91 -6.04
N LYS A 67 -8.24 2.69 -5.80
CA LYS A 67 -7.69 1.82 -4.76
C LYS A 67 -6.30 1.31 -5.12
N LEU A 68 -6.09 0.91 -6.37
CA LEU A 68 -4.77 0.50 -6.85
C LEU A 68 -3.77 1.64 -6.82
N GLU A 69 -4.15 2.81 -7.33
CA GLU A 69 -3.34 4.02 -7.32
C GLU A 69 -2.95 4.42 -5.88
N ARG A 70 -3.91 4.39 -4.94
CA ARG A 70 -3.62 4.64 -3.52
C ARG A 70 -2.65 3.63 -2.95
N ILE A 71 -2.75 2.34 -3.32
CA ILE A 71 -1.79 1.32 -2.89
C ILE A 71 -0.41 1.63 -3.44
N ILE A 72 -0.28 2.06 -4.70
CA ILE A 72 1.01 2.37 -5.32
C ILE A 72 1.64 3.61 -4.68
N ASN A 73 0.88 4.70 -4.57
CA ASN A 73 1.38 6.02 -4.15
C ASN A 73 1.76 6.11 -2.67
N GLN A 74 1.26 5.20 -1.82
CA GLN A 74 1.62 5.20 -0.40
C GLN A 74 2.94 4.48 -0.10
N PHE A 75 3.46 3.66 -1.02
CA PHE A 75 4.78 3.06 -0.82
C PHE A 75 5.84 4.17 -0.93
N PRO A 76 6.81 4.21 0.00
CA PRO A 76 7.90 5.16 -0.14
C PRO A 76 8.65 4.85 -1.44
N TRP A 77 8.96 5.90 -2.21
CA TRP A 77 9.72 5.78 -3.44
C TRP A 77 11.04 5.10 -3.13
N ILE A 78 11.16 3.86 -3.58
CA ILE A 78 12.25 2.94 -3.25
C ILE A 78 13.60 3.58 -3.58
N GLU A 79 13.66 4.30 -4.70
CA GLU A 79 14.85 4.99 -5.21
C GLU A 79 15.28 6.17 -4.34
N SER A 80 14.40 6.66 -3.46
CA SER A 80 14.65 7.77 -2.53
C SER A 80 14.87 7.32 -1.09
N LEU A 81 14.82 6.01 -0.82
CA LEU A 81 15.08 5.47 0.51
C LEU A 81 16.55 5.68 0.86
N HIS A 82 16.82 6.07 2.10
CA HIS A 82 18.17 6.03 2.65
C HIS A 82 18.71 4.59 2.57
N PRO A 83 20.01 4.36 2.24
CA PRO A 83 20.59 3.03 2.07
C PRO A 83 20.22 2.04 3.19
N PHE A 84 20.28 2.47 4.45
CA PHE A 84 19.82 1.71 5.62
C PHE A 84 18.40 1.12 5.44
N TYR A 85 17.41 1.95 5.11
CA TYR A 85 16.04 1.47 4.91
C TYR A 85 15.87 0.68 3.61
N GLY A 86 16.69 0.96 2.60
CA GLY A 86 16.78 0.15 1.38
C GLY A 86 17.20 -1.29 1.69
N GLU A 87 18.26 -1.47 2.47
CA GLU A 87 18.75 -2.79 2.91
C GLU A 87 17.73 -3.52 3.77
N ILE A 88 17.14 -2.85 4.77
CA ILE A 88 16.07 -3.44 5.60
C ILE A 88 14.90 -3.90 4.71
N CYS A 89 14.49 -3.08 3.74
CA CYS A 89 13.43 -3.41 2.80
C CYS A 89 13.77 -4.65 1.98
N ASP A 90 14.99 -4.72 1.46
CA ASP A 90 15.44 -5.84 0.64
C ASP A 90 15.52 -7.15 1.44
N LEU A 91 16.10 -7.09 2.64
CA LEU A 91 16.21 -8.23 3.54
C LEU A 91 14.85 -8.78 3.98
N MET A 92 13.90 -7.91 4.32
CA MET A 92 12.60 -8.35 4.83
C MET A 92 11.58 -8.67 3.71
N GLY A 93 11.76 -8.07 2.53
CA GLY A 93 10.70 -7.96 1.54
C GLY A 93 11.13 -8.01 0.08
N ASN A 94 12.42 -8.17 -0.23
CA ASN A 94 13.01 -8.13 -1.57
C ASN A 94 12.54 -6.92 -2.39
N ILE A 95 13.40 -5.90 -2.45
CA ILE A 95 13.04 -4.57 -2.94
C ILE A 95 12.62 -4.61 -4.42
N ASP A 96 13.27 -5.47 -5.21
CA ASP A 96 12.97 -5.67 -6.63
C ASP A 96 11.63 -6.38 -6.85
N LYS A 97 11.25 -7.30 -5.97
CA LYS A 97 9.94 -7.95 -6.01
C LYS A 97 8.84 -6.96 -5.69
N ILE A 98 9.01 -6.10 -4.69
CA ILE A 98 8.06 -5.02 -4.38
C ILE A 98 7.91 -4.11 -5.60
N ARG A 99 9.02 -3.65 -6.19
CA ARG A 99 8.99 -2.79 -7.39
C ARG A 99 8.24 -3.45 -8.56
N ARG A 100 8.54 -4.71 -8.86
CA ARG A 100 7.83 -5.48 -9.91
C ARG A 100 6.34 -5.60 -9.64
N ILE A 101 5.96 -5.85 -8.39
CA ILE A 101 4.55 -5.91 -7.99
C ILE A 101 3.87 -4.55 -8.21
N LEU A 102 4.45 -3.45 -7.74
CA LEU A 102 3.88 -2.12 -7.91
C LEU A 102 3.72 -1.76 -9.40
N GLY A 103 4.71 -2.09 -10.24
CA GLY A 103 4.60 -1.93 -11.69
C GLY A 103 3.49 -2.77 -12.32
N ARG A 104 3.31 -4.03 -11.88
CA ARG A 104 2.19 -4.88 -12.31
C ARG A 104 0.83 -4.31 -11.91
N LEU A 105 0.71 -3.74 -10.71
CA LEU A 105 -0.53 -3.08 -10.27
C LEU A 105 -0.86 -1.86 -11.16
N GLY A 106 0.14 -1.04 -11.50
CA GLY A 106 -0.03 0.07 -12.44
C GLY A 106 -0.42 -0.40 -13.85
N GLY A 107 0.15 -1.52 -14.32
CA GLY A 107 -0.26 -2.15 -15.58
C GLY A 107 -1.73 -2.61 -15.56
N ILE A 108 -2.17 -3.23 -14.46
CA ILE A 108 -3.58 -3.63 -14.27
C ILE A 108 -4.49 -2.40 -14.24
N GLU A 109 -4.09 -1.33 -13.57
CA GLU A 109 -4.85 -0.08 -13.53
C GLU A 109 -5.09 0.48 -14.94
N ASN A 110 -4.05 0.53 -15.78
CA ASN A 110 -4.17 0.99 -17.16
C ASN A 110 -5.07 0.08 -18.01
N GLN A 111 -4.92 -1.24 -17.88
CA GLN A 111 -5.78 -2.20 -18.59
C GLN A 111 -7.25 -2.08 -18.17
N ILE A 112 -7.55 -1.76 -16.91
CA ILE A 112 -8.94 -1.50 -16.47
C ILE A 112 -9.50 -0.23 -17.13
N LYS A 113 -8.70 0.84 -17.23
CA LYS A 113 -9.10 2.08 -17.93
C LYS A 113 -9.34 1.84 -19.42
N GLU A 114 -8.56 0.98 -20.06
CA GLU A 114 -8.79 0.55 -21.45
C GLU A 114 -10.10 -0.24 -21.59
N LEU A 115 -10.30 -1.26 -20.74
CA LEU A 115 -11.55 -2.04 -20.71
C LEU A 115 -12.78 -1.16 -20.51
N GLU A 116 -12.69 -0.14 -19.64
CA GLU A 116 -13.77 0.83 -19.44
C GLU A 116 -14.10 1.55 -20.75
N ARG A 117 -13.10 2.15 -21.41
CA ARG A 117 -13.28 2.90 -22.65
C ARG A 117 -13.91 2.04 -23.75
N ASP A 118 -13.40 0.83 -23.94
CA ASP A 118 -13.87 -0.09 -24.99
C ASP A 118 -15.33 -0.51 -24.78
N HIS A 119 -15.70 -0.87 -23.54
CA HIS A 119 -17.07 -1.30 -23.25
C HIS A 119 -18.05 -0.14 -23.27
N ILE A 120 -17.63 1.07 -22.87
CA ILE A 120 -18.46 2.27 -22.98
C ILE A 120 -18.68 2.66 -24.44
N ALA A 121 -17.67 2.50 -25.32
CA ALA A 121 -17.81 2.74 -26.74
C ALA A 121 -18.85 1.79 -27.34
N ARG A 122 -18.72 0.48 -27.10
CA ARG A 122 -19.70 -0.53 -27.54
C ARG A 122 -21.11 -0.26 -27.00
N LEU A 123 -21.23 0.14 -25.74
CA LEU A 123 -22.52 0.46 -25.13
C LEU A 123 -23.21 1.68 -25.76
N LYS A 124 -22.45 2.62 -26.34
CA LYS A 124 -23.04 3.77 -27.08
C LYS A 124 -23.64 3.36 -28.42
N GLU A 125 -23.15 2.30 -29.03
CA GLU A 125 -23.61 1.77 -30.32
C GLU A 125 -24.78 0.77 -30.15
N THR A 126 -25.20 0.50 -28.92
CA THR A 126 -26.21 -0.50 -28.60
C THR A 126 -27.56 0.16 -28.33
N GLU A 127 -28.64 -0.36 -28.94
CA GLU A 127 -29.99 0.21 -28.79
C GLU A 127 -30.86 -0.54 -27.77
N HIS A 128 -30.67 -1.85 -27.63
CA HIS A 128 -31.53 -2.68 -26.79
C HIS A 128 -31.04 -2.78 -25.33
N PRO A 129 -31.94 -2.60 -24.32
CA PRO A 129 -31.57 -2.69 -22.90
C PRO A 129 -30.94 -4.01 -22.46
N ASN A 130 -31.33 -5.14 -23.06
CA ASN A 130 -30.76 -6.44 -22.71
C ASN A 130 -29.29 -6.52 -23.11
N ASP A 131 -28.96 -6.09 -24.33
CA ASP A 131 -27.59 -6.05 -24.85
C ASP A 131 -26.72 -5.09 -24.04
N MET A 132 -27.27 -3.93 -23.62
CA MET A 132 -26.57 -3.01 -22.70
C MET A 132 -26.21 -3.69 -21.37
N ALA A 133 -27.12 -4.46 -20.80
CA ALA A 133 -26.89 -5.19 -19.56
C ALA A 133 -25.85 -6.31 -19.74
N GLU A 134 -25.83 -6.97 -20.89
CA GLU A 134 -24.79 -7.96 -21.25
C GLU A 134 -23.41 -7.31 -21.36
N ILE A 135 -23.29 -6.16 -22.06
CA ILE A 135 -22.04 -5.41 -22.17
C ILE A 135 -21.52 -5.01 -20.78
N ARG A 136 -22.39 -4.51 -19.89
CA ARG A 136 -22.01 -4.24 -18.49
C ARG A 136 -21.52 -5.50 -17.79
N ASN A 137 -22.25 -6.61 -17.88
CA ASN A 137 -21.86 -7.86 -17.21
C ASN A 137 -20.50 -8.37 -17.70
N GLN A 138 -20.24 -8.31 -19.01
CA GLN A 138 -18.95 -8.64 -19.61
C GLN A 138 -17.83 -7.73 -19.08
N SER A 139 -18.07 -6.41 -19.06
CA SER A 139 -17.12 -5.42 -18.53
C SER A 139 -16.77 -5.72 -17.07
N ASN A 140 -17.79 -5.87 -16.23
CA ASN A 140 -17.66 -6.19 -14.81
C ASN A 140 -16.88 -7.50 -14.59
N GLY A 141 -17.20 -8.54 -15.35
CA GLY A 141 -16.54 -9.84 -15.26
C GLY A 141 -15.05 -9.76 -15.64
N ARG A 142 -14.72 -9.01 -16.70
CA ARG A 142 -13.34 -8.81 -17.17
C ARG A 142 -12.52 -7.99 -16.17
N MET A 143 -13.04 -6.86 -15.70
CA MET A 143 -12.37 -6.02 -14.69
C MET A 143 -12.14 -6.79 -13.38
N ALA A 144 -13.16 -7.53 -12.90
CA ALA A 144 -13.02 -8.31 -11.68
C ALA A 144 -12.02 -9.45 -11.83
N SER A 145 -12.03 -10.16 -12.97
CA SER A 145 -11.08 -11.22 -13.26
C SER A 145 -9.66 -10.69 -13.36
N LEU A 146 -9.48 -9.51 -13.95
CA LEU A 146 -8.18 -8.86 -14.05
C LEU A 146 -7.65 -8.45 -12.67
N LEU A 147 -8.48 -7.81 -11.83
CA LEU A 147 -8.07 -7.45 -10.47
C LEU A 147 -7.77 -8.70 -9.61
N LYS A 148 -8.50 -9.80 -9.78
CA LYS A 148 -8.22 -11.07 -9.08
C LYS A 148 -6.81 -11.60 -9.35
N LYS A 149 -6.21 -11.33 -10.52
CA LYS A 149 -4.81 -11.69 -10.80
C LYS A 149 -3.82 -10.98 -9.86
N ALA A 150 -4.18 -9.82 -9.32
CA ALA A 150 -3.38 -9.07 -8.35
C ALA A 150 -3.50 -9.60 -6.91
N LYS A 151 -4.36 -10.60 -6.62
CA LYS A 151 -4.63 -11.04 -5.24
C LYS A 151 -3.38 -11.50 -4.51
N GLY A 152 -2.53 -12.30 -5.17
CA GLY A 152 -1.25 -12.75 -4.61
C GLY A 152 -0.29 -11.58 -4.34
N ASP A 153 -0.23 -10.65 -5.28
CA ASP A 153 0.62 -9.46 -5.24
C ASP A 153 0.23 -8.52 -4.09
N VAL A 154 -1.06 -8.19 -3.97
CA VAL A 154 -1.60 -7.37 -2.86
C VAL A 154 -1.40 -8.05 -1.50
N ASN A 155 -1.64 -9.36 -1.40
CA ASN A 155 -1.41 -10.11 -0.16
C ASN A 155 0.08 -10.15 0.22
N TYR A 156 0.97 -10.18 -0.76
CA TYR A 156 2.40 -10.07 -0.51
C TYR A 156 2.75 -8.71 0.08
N LEU A 157 2.29 -7.61 -0.55
CA LEU A 157 2.50 -6.25 -0.05
C LEU A 157 1.97 -6.06 1.38
N ILE A 158 0.77 -6.57 1.70
CA ILE A 158 0.20 -6.52 3.06
C ILE A 158 1.15 -7.18 4.08
N ARG A 159 1.65 -8.38 3.77
CA ARG A 159 2.54 -9.13 4.67
C ARG A 159 3.88 -8.41 4.86
N VAL A 160 4.47 -7.91 3.77
CA VAL A 160 5.77 -7.22 3.82
C VAL A 160 5.65 -5.91 4.59
N ILE A 161 4.64 -5.09 4.33
CA ILE A 161 4.41 -3.85 5.08
C ILE A 161 4.18 -4.11 6.56
N LYS A 162 3.44 -5.17 6.91
CA LYS A 162 3.25 -5.55 8.32
C LYS A 162 4.59 -5.78 9.02
N LYS A 163 5.55 -6.44 8.36
CA LYS A 163 6.91 -6.64 8.87
C LYS A 163 7.73 -5.35 8.89
N LEU A 164 7.76 -4.59 7.79
CA LEU A 164 8.55 -3.35 7.74
C LEU A 164 8.13 -2.31 8.78
N LYS A 165 6.86 -2.32 9.21
CA LYS A 165 6.36 -1.49 10.29
C LYS A 165 6.84 -1.87 11.69
N THR A 166 7.31 -3.10 11.91
CA THR A 166 7.85 -3.55 13.21
C THR A 166 9.28 -3.08 13.44
N VAL A 167 9.96 -2.60 12.39
CA VAL A 167 11.29 -2.00 12.49
C VAL A 167 11.21 -0.72 13.33
N PRO A 168 12.09 -0.52 14.32
CA PRO A 168 12.12 0.70 15.14
C PRO A 168 12.29 1.98 14.31
N ASP A 169 11.91 3.10 14.91
CA ASP A 169 11.94 4.41 14.28
C ASP A 169 13.36 5.00 14.18
N PHE A 170 14.20 4.39 13.34
CA PHE A 170 15.57 4.83 13.14
C PHE A 170 15.67 6.14 12.34
N ASN A 171 16.13 7.20 12.99
CA ASN A 171 16.48 8.44 12.31
C ASN A 171 17.93 8.39 11.83
N VAL A 172 18.12 8.27 10.52
CA VAL A 172 19.43 8.18 9.87
C VAL A 172 20.30 9.44 10.06
N ASN A 173 19.72 10.56 10.48
CA ASN A 173 20.44 11.82 10.71
C ASN A 173 20.90 12.00 12.16
N TYR A 174 20.52 11.11 13.08
CA TYR A 174 20.89 11.22 14.49
C TYR A 174 22.11 10.35 14.79
N PRO A 175 23.07 10.84 15.61
CA PRO A 175 24.14 10.01 16.15
C PRO A 175 23.56 8.76 16.81
N THR A 176 24.14 7.61 16.49
CA THR A 176 23.67 6.31 16.97
C THR A 176 24.78 5.62 17.74
N VAL A 177 24.50 5.25 18.98
CA VAL A 177 25.36 4.44 19.84
C VAL A 177 24.87 3.01 19.80
N VAL A 178 25.74 2.10 19.37
CA VAL A 178 25.45 0.66 19.36
C VAL A 178 26.12 0.02 20.57
N ILE A 179 25.33 -0.66 21.41
CA ILE A 179 25.84 -1.38 22.58
C ILE A 179 26.11 -2.82 22.18
N ALA A 180 27.39 -3.17 22.09
CA ALA A 180 27.87 -4.53 21.80
C ALA A 180 28.45 -5.20 23.06
N GLY A 181 28.48 -6.53 23.06
CA GLY A 181 29.01 -7.33 24.16
C GLY A 181 28.31 -8.68 24.28
N ALA A 182 28.85 -9.57 25.12
CA ALA A 182 28.35 -10.94 25.24
C ALA A 182 26.84 -11.01 25.62
N PRO A 183 26.15 -12.13 25.34
CA PRO A 183 24.79 -12.36 25.81
C PRO A 183 24.66 -12.17 27.32
N ASN A 184 23.52 -11.63 27.78
CA ASN A 184 23.16 -11.46 29.20
C ASN A 184 24.06 -10.55 30.05
N VAL A 185 24.99 -9.77 29.48
CA VAL A 185 25.84 -8.80 30.24
C VAL A 185 25.11 -7.51 30.66
N GLY A 186 23.79 -7.43 30.48
CA GLY A 186 22.99 -6.26 30.86
C GLY A 186 22.87 -5.16 29.80
N LYS A 187 23.24 -5.41 28.54
CA LYS A 187 23.12 -4.44 27.42
C LYS A 187 21.72 -3.81 27.34
N SER A 188 20.69 -4.66 27.35
CA SER A 188 19.28 -4.25 27.32
C SER A 188 18.92 -3.32 28.49
N SER A 189 19.36 -3.66 29.70
CA SER A 189 19.13 -2.84 30.90
C SER A 189 19.83 -1.49 30.80
N LEU A 190 21.04 -1.46 30.25
CA LEU A 190 21.77 -0.22 30.01
C LEU A 190 21.04 0.68 29.01
N VAL A 191 20.54 0.14 27.89
CA VAL A 191 19.72 0.92 26.93
C VAL A 191 18.49 1.51 27.62
N ILE A 192 17.79 0.72 28.44
CA ILE A 192 16.60 1.18 29.17
C ILE A 192 16.94 2.31 30.12
N GLU A 193 18.00 2.17 30.92
CA GLU A 193 18.37 3.14 31.96
C GLU A 193 18.85 4.46 31.37
N ILE A 194 19.61 4.42 30.27
CA ILE A 194 20.10 5.65 29.65
C ILE A 194 19.04 6.35 28.81
N SER A 195 18.00 5.66 28.35
CA SER A 195 16.97 6.29 27.53
C SER A 195 16.17 7.33 28.32
N THR A 196 15.92 8.50 27.71
CA THR A 196 15.09 9.55 28.32
C THR A 196 13.61 9.12 28.43
N GLY A 197 13.16 8.23 27.55
CA GLY A 197 11.81 7.68 27.53
C GLY A 197 11.80 6.16 27.43
N LYS A 198 10.59 5.58 27.30
CA LYS A 198 10.43 4.14 27.14
C LYS A 198 11.02 3.71 25.79
N PRO A 199 12.01 2.80 25.77
CA PRO A 199 12.57 2.29 24.52
C PRO A 199 11.52 1.59 23.65
N GLU A 200 11.65 1.74 22.34
CA GLU A 200 10.92 0.94 21.37
C GLU A 200 11.52 -0.47 21.29
N VAL A 201 10.67 -1.47 21.04
CA VAL A 201 11.09 -2.85 20.85
C VAL A 201 10.59 -3.32 19.50
N GLY A 202 11.51 -3.67 18.60
CA GLY A 202 11.19 -3.97 17.20
C GLY A 202 11.98 -5.13 16.64
N GLU A 203 11.54 -5.61 15.48
CA GLU A 203 12.26 -6.65 14.75
C GLU A 203 13.42 -6.02 13.98
N TYR A 204 14.55 -6.73 13.95
CA TYR A 204 15.69 -6.38 13.09
C TYR A 204 16.12 -7.62 12.31
N PRO A 205 16.45 -7.52 11.01
CA PRO A 205 16.92 -8.66 10.24
C PRO A 205 18.07 -9.39 10.93
N PHE A 206 18.12 -10.71 10.78
CA PHE A 206 19.15 -11.60 11.36
C PHE A 206 19.17 -11.74 12.89
N THR A 207 18.34 -10.99 13.61
CA THR A 207 18.16 -11.18 15.05
C THR A 207 17.06 -12.20 15.34
N THR A 208 17.33 -13.15 16.24
CA THR A 208 16.29 -14.06 16.77
C THR A 208 15.43 -13.39 17.84
N LYS A 209 15.98 -12.34 18.48
CA LYS A 209 15.32 -11.53 19.50
C LYS A 209 15.09 -10.12 18.98
N LYS A 210 14.01 -9.49 19.43
CA LYS A 210 13.76 -8.09 19.13
C LYS A 210 14.88 -7.20 19.68
N ILE A 211 15.23 -6.17 18.94
CA ILE A 211 16.18 -5.15 19.38
C ILE A 211 15.47 -4.15 20.29
N ILE A 212 16.21 -3.60 21.26
CA ILE A 212 15.72 -2.52 22.11
C ILE A 212 16.34 -1.23 21.59
N PHE A 213 15.49 -0.26 21.30
CA PHE A 213 15.84 0.99 20.64
C PHE A 213 15.44 2.18 21.51
N GLY A 214 16.44 2.84 22.06
CA GLY A 214 16.31 3.96 22.98
C GLY A 214 16.60 5.30 22.30
N HIS A 215 16.06 6.36 22.89
CA HIS A 215 16.42 7.74 22.56
C HIS A 215 16.93 8.45 23.81
N ARG A 216 17.99 9.24 23.64
CA ARG A 216 18.54 10.12 24.68
C ARG A 216 18.61 11.54 24.15
N ASP A 217 18.03 12.45 24.90
CA ASP A 217 18.18 13.89 24.65
C ASP A 217 19.34 14.42 25.49
N ILE A 218 20.34 15.02 24.82
CA ILE A 218 21.50 15.66 25.45
C ILE A 218 21.58 17.10 24.94
N GLY A 219 21.12 18.05 25.76
CA GLY A 219 21.03 19.45 25.36
C GLY A 219 20.09 19.62 24.16
N MET A 220 20.63 20.10 23.03
CA MET A 220 19.89 20.26 21.77
C MET A 220 20.09 19.09 20.78
N THR A 221 20.82 18.05 21.19
CA THR A 221 21.15 16.90 20.34
C THR A 221 20.37 15.67 20.77
N ASN A 222 19.73 15.01 19.80
CA ASN A 222 19.07 13.73 20.01
C ASN A 222 20.02 12.60 19.60
N ILE A 223 20.22 11.64 20.50
CA ILE A 223 21.05 10.45 20.28
C ILE A 223 20.15 9.21 20.30
N GLN A 224 20.48 8.23 19.47
CA GLN A 224 19.82 6.94 19.43
C GLN A 224 20.72 5.89 20.06
N VAL A 225 20.15 4.98 20.83
CA VAL A 225 20.90 3.90 21.48
C VAL A 225 20.27 2.58 21.09
N VAL A 226 21.07 1.64 20.60
CA VAL A 226 20.58 0.34 20.11
C VAL A 226 21.27 -0.80 20.84
N ASP A 227 20.47 -1.74 21.36
CA ASP A 227 20.94 -3.06 21.76
C ASP A 227 20.92 -4.00 20.54
N THR A 228 22.04 -4.65 20.26
CA THR A 228 22.21 -5.54 19.12
C THR A 228 22.43 -6.99 19.57
N PRO A 229 21.39 -7.71 20.03
CA PRO A 229 21.51 -9.12 20.40
C PRO A 229 21.89 -9.97 19.17
N GLY A 230 23.07 -10.59 19.19
CA GLY A 230 23.50 -11.56 18.19
C GLY A 230 23.88 -11.00 16.82
N LEU A 231 24.09 -9.68 16.68
CA LEU A 231 24.57 -9.06 15.44
C LEU A 231 26.09 -8.78 15.43
N LEU A 232 26.69 -8.63 16.61
CA LEU A 232 28.09 -8.21 16.79
C LEU A 232 28.85 -9.18 17.71
N ASP A 233 28.41 -10.44 17.75
CA ASP A 233 29.04 -11.52 18.49
C ASP A 233 30.04 -12.29 17.60
#